data_AF-A0A3E2TVZ8-F1
#
_entry.id   AF-A0A3E2TVZ8-F1
#
_cell.length_a   1.000
_cell.length_b   1.000
_cell.length_c   1.000
_cell.angle_alpha   90.00
_cell.angle_beta   90.00
_cell.angle_gamma   90.00
#
_symmetry.space_group_name_H-M   'P 1'
#
loop_
_entity.id
_entity.type
_entity.pdbx_description
1 polymer ?
#
loop_
_entity_poly.entity_id
_entity_poly.type
_entity_poly.pdbx_seq_one_letter_code
_entity_poly.pdbx_strand_id
1 'polypeptide(L)'
;MGQLTRNEVFTLAVQRYSDTVYRTAVHNCRCTADAEDVVQDVFEKLLHYNSIFESEEHLKAWLLRVAINRCRDLTRAAHQKDTELDENLPAPDVLEEDGSVLDAIRTLPENYRNAIYLHYYEGYTAAEIGRMMAVPTNTVLSWLRRARAQLHTMLKEEIEDEVV
;
A
#
# COMPACT_ATOMS: atom_id res chain seq x y z
N MET A 1 5.99 -24.91 0.47
CA MET A 1 4.61 -25.44 0.41
C MET A 1 4.57 -26.61 -0.56
N GLY A 2 3.71 -27.61 -0.35
CA GLY A 2 3.40 -28.57 -1.41
C GLY A 2 2.93 -27.83 -2.67
N GLN A 3 3.03 -28.45 -3.84
CA GLN A 3 2.74 -27.79 -5.11
C GLN A 3 1.23 -27.57 -5.25
N LEU A 4 0.72 -26.51 -4.59
CA LEU A 4 -0.66 -26.06 -4.73
C LEU A 4 -0.91 -25.75 -6.19
N THR A 5 -2.04 -26.22 -6.70
CA THR A 5 -2.54 -25.85 -8.02
C THR A 5 -2.84 -24.35 -8.04
N ARG A 6 -2.87 -23.76 -9.23
CA ARG A 6 -3.20 -22.33 -9.40
C ARG A 6 -4.51 -21.94 -8.72
N ASN A 7 -5.54 -22.79 -8.82
CA ASN A 7 -6.84 -22.52 -8.21
C ASN A 7 -6.77 -22.55 -6.67
N GLU A 8 -5.94 -23.42 -6.09
CA GLU A 8 -5.73 -23.46 -4.64
C GLU A 8 -4.94 -22.24 -4.15
N VAL A 9 -3.91 -21.81 -4.90
CA VAL A 9 -3.17 -20.57 -4.60
C VAL A 9 -4.10 -19.37 -4.64
N PHE A 10 -4.95 -19.26 -5.67
CA PHE A 10 -5.91 -18.18 -5.79
C PHE A 10 -6.93 -18.19 -4.64
N THR A 11 -7.50 -19.36 -4.34
CA THR A 11 -8.47 -19.52 -3.24
C THR A 11 -7.84 -19.14 -1.90
N LEU A 12 -6.61 -19.60 -1.63
CA LEU A 12 -5.85 -19.23 -0.43
C LEU A 12 -5.63 -17.72 -0.36
N ALA A 13 -5.22 -17.10 -1.47
CA ALA A 13 -4.96 -15.67 -1.54
C ALA A 13 -6.21 -14.85 -1.24
N VAL A 14 -7.34 -15.19 -1.85
CA VAL A 14 -8.61 -14.49 -1.63
C VAL A 14 -9.06 -14.65 -0.17
N GLN A 15 -9.00 -15.87 0.37
CA GLN A 15 -9.45 -16.14 1.74
C GLN A 15 -8.58 -15.48 2.82
N ARG A 16 -7.26 -15.41 2.61
CA ARG A 16 -6.33 -14.92 3.64
C ARG A 16 -5.89 -13.49 3.47
N TYR A 17 -5.80 -12.99 2.24
CA TYR A 17 -5.10 -11.75 1.95
C TYR A 17 -5.96 -10.67 1.30
N SER A 18 -7.24 -10.93 0.97
CA SER A 18 -8.11 -9.88 0.40
C SER A 18 -8.18 -8.64 1.27
N ASP A 19 -8.37 -8.82 2.58
CA ASP A 19 -8.44 -7.71 3.54
C ASP A 19 -7.09 -6.97 3.68
N THR A 20 -5.97 -7.69 3.61
CA THR A 20 -4.62 -7.08 3.63
C THR A 20 -4.35 -6.29 2.35
N VAL A 21 -4.71 -6.84 1.19
CA VAL A 21 -4.57 -6.17 -0.12
C VAL A 21 -5.46 -4.94 -0.18
N TYR A 22 -6.71 -5.05 0.28
CA TYR A 22 -7.64 -3.92 0.37
C TYR A 22 -7.11 -2.83 1.30
N ARG A 23 -6.71 -3.15 2.53
CA ARG A 23 -6.11 -2.16 3.45
C ARG A 23 -4.87 -1.48 2.86
N THR A 24 -4.02 -2.23 2.16
CA THR A 24 -2.85 -1.68 1.47
C THR A 24 -3.25 -0.70 0.36
N ALA A 25 -4.33 -1.01 -0.38
CA ALA A 25 -4.86 -0.16 -1.43
C ALA A 25 -5.51 1.11 -0.86
N VAL A 26 -6.39 0.99 0.13
CA VAL A 26 -7.01 2.11 0.86
C VAL A 26 -5.94 2.99 1.54
N HIS A 27 -4.81 2.41 1.94
CA HIS A 27 -3.70 3.19 2.49
C HIS A 27 -2.95 4.06 1.45
N ASN A 28 -3.08 3.73 0.16
CA ASN A 28 -2.33 4.39 -0.92
C ASN A 28 -3.20 5.11 -1.97
N CYS A 29 -4.51 4.84 -2.01
CA CYS A 29 -5.46 5.46 -2.93
C CYS A 29 -6.15 6.67 -2.28
N ARG A 30 -6.81 7.49 -3.12
CA ARG A 30 -7.54 8.70 -2.68
C ARG A 30 -9.00 8.42 -2.33
N CYS A 31 -9.62 7.47 -3.02
CA CYS A 31 -11.01 7.08 -2.83
C CYS A 31 -11.14 5.55 -2.68
N THR A 32 -12.31 5.12 -2.20
CA THR A 32 -12.67 3.69 -2.07
C THR A 32 -12.72 2.99 -3.43
N ALA A 33 -13.27 3.64 -4.45
CA ALA A 33 -13.39 3.08 -5.80
C ALA A 33 -12.01 2.70 -6.39
N ASP A 34 -11.02 3.60 -6.30
CA ASP A 34 -9.65 3.31 -6.75
C ASP A 34 -9.05 2.12 -5.98
N ALA A 35 -9.35 2.01 -4.67
CA ALA A 35 -8.84 0.92 -3.86
C ALA A 35 -9.47 -0.43 -4.26
N GLU A 36 -10.77 -0.47 -4.52
CA GLU A 36 -11.49 -1.66 -5.01
C GLU A 36 -10.95 -2.11 -6.38
N ASP A 37 -10.72 -1.16 -7.30
CA ASP A 37 -10.13 -1.42 -8.60
C ASP A 37 -8.71 -2.00 -8.47
N VAL A 38 -7.88 -1.47 -7.55
CA VAL A 38 -6.56 -2.03 -7.25
C VAL A 38 -6.67 -3.47 -6.77
N VAL A 39 -7.62 -3.78 -5.87
CA VAL A 39 -7.82 -5.16 -5.39
C VAL A 39 -8.16 -6.08 -6.55
N GLN A 40 -9.10 -5.67 -7.40
CA GLN A 40 -9.49 -6.44 -8.57
C GLN A 40 -8.29 -6.71 -9.50
N ASP A 41 -7.51 -5.68 -9.82
CA ASP A 41 -6.33 -5.79 -10.67
C ASP A 41 -5.26 -6.72 -10.08
N VAL A 42 -5.08 -6.70 -8.76
CA VAL A 42 -4.13 -7.58 -8.05
C VAL A 42 -4.53 -9.04 -8.21
N PHE A 43 -5.80 -9.37 -7.96
CA PHE A 43 -6.29 -10.75 -8.06
C PHE A 43 -6.43 -11.22 -9.50
N GLU A 44 -6.76 -10.33 -10.46
CA GLU A 44 -6.71 -10.65 -11.88
C GLU A 44 -5.28 -10.99 -12.33
N LYS A 45 -4.28 -10.21 -11.89
CA LYS A 45 -2.88 -10.53 -12.15
C LYS A 45 -2.46 -11.85 -11.52
N LEU A 46 -3.00 -12.20 -10.34
CA LEU A 46 -2.72 -13.48 -9.70
C LEU A 46 -3.28 -14.65 -10.52
N LEU A 47 -4.47 -14.52 -11.11
CA LEU A 47 -5.06 -15.55 -11.99
C LEU A 47 -4.19 -15.84 -13.21
N HIS A 48 -3.50 -14.83 -13.73
CA HIS A 48 -2.62 -14.93 -14.89
C HIS A 48 -1.15 -15.16 -14.52
N TYR A 49 -0.83 -15.32 -13.24
CA TYR A 49 0.54 -15.55 -12.78
C TYR A 49 0.98 -16.99 -13.05
N ASN A 50 2.02 -17.14 -13.87
CA ASN A 50 2.49 -18.44 -14.36
C ASN A 50 3.68 -19.02 -13.56
N SER A 51 4.23 -18.26 -12.61
CA SER A 51 5.37 -18.71 -11.80
C SER A 51 4.90 -19.30 -10.47
N ILE A 52 5.80 -20.03 -9.81
CA ILE A 52 5.49 -20.73 -8.56
C ILE A 52 5.82 -19.81 -7.38
N PHE A 53 4.94 -19.79 -6.37
CA PHE A 53 5.24 -19.21 -5.07
C PHE A 53 5.90 -20.25 -4.17
N GLU A 54 7.07 -19.91 -3.64
CA GLU A 54 7.88 -20.80 -2.81
C GLU A 54 7.29 -20.95 -1.39
N SER A 55 6.59 -19.93 -0.91
CA SER A 55 6.00 -19.84 0.43
C SER A 55 4.78 -18.91 0.46
N GLU A 56 4.00 -18.98 1.54
CA GLU A 56 2.83 -18.10 1.72
C GLU A 56 3.30 -16.66 1.87
N GLU A 57 4.46 -16.48 2.50
CA GLU A 57 5.12 -15.19 2.64
C GLU A 57 5.53 -14.61 1.28
N HIS A 58 6.03 -15.45 0.36
CA HIS A 58 6.32 -15.01 -1.01
C HIS A 58 5.04 -14.56 -1.74
N LEU A 59 3.93 -15.30 -1.58
CA LEU A 59 2.62 -14.90 -2.13
C LEU A 59 2.14 -13.57 -1.54
N LYS A 60 2.17 -13.42 -0.21
CA LYS A 60 1.79 -12.17 0.48
C LYS A 60 2.63 -11.00 0.00
N ALA A 61 3.96 -11.15 -0.03
CA ALA A 61 4.88 -10.11 -0.48
C ALA A 61 4.63 -9.71 -1.95
N TRP A 62 4.31 -10.68 -2.81
CA TRP A 62 3.95 -10.43 -4.20
C TRP A 62 2.64 -9.63 -4.30
N LEU A 63 1.59 -10.02 -3.58
CA LEU A 63 0.30 -9.32 -3.57
C LEU A 63 0.45 -7.86 -3.14
N LEU A 64 1.16 -7.61 -2.04
CA LEU A 64 1.39 -6.26 -1.52
C LEU A 64 2.21 -5.40 -2.49
N ARG A 65 3.25 -5.98 -3.10
CA ARG A 65 4.05 -5.29 -4.12
C ARG A 65 3.20 -4.90 -5.33
N VAL A 66 2.34 -5.80 -5.80
CA VAL A 66 1.47 -5.52 -6.95
C VAL A 66 0.46 -4.43 -6.61
N ALA A 67 -0.14 -4.47 -5.42
CA ALA A 67 -1.08 -3.47 -4.94
C ALA A 67 -0.43 -2.07 -4.87
N ILE A 68 0.73 -1.96 -4.20
CA ILE A 68 1.47 -0.69 -4.08
C ILE A 68 1.83 -0.12 -5.46
N ASN A 69 2.36 -0.95 -6.36
CA ASN A 69 2.69 -0.50 -7.71
C ASN A 69 1.47 0.01 -8.46
N ARG A 70 0.32 -0.66 -8.33
CA ARG A 70 -0.91 -0.25 -9.00
C ARG A 70 -1.45 1.07 -8.46
N CYS A 71 -1.43 1.28 -7.14
CA CYS A 71 -1.80 2.56 -6.54
C CYS A 71 -0.91 3.71 -7.06
N ARG A 72 0.39 3.44 -7.20
CA ARG A 72 1.34 4.42 -7.76
C ARG A 72 1.04 4.76 -9.22
N ASP A 73 0.70 3.75 -10.03
CA ASP A 73 0.36 3.94 -11.43
C ASP A 73 -0.92 4.78 -11.59
N LEU A 74 -1.95 4.54 -10.75
CA LEU A 74 -3.17 5.35 -10.71
C LEU A 74 -2.87 6.80 -10.32
N THR A 75 -2.10 7.00 -9.25
CA THR A 75 -1.70 8.34 -8.79
C THR A 75 -0.95 9.10 -9.88
N ARG A 76 -0.02 8.44 -10.57
CA ARG A 76 0.72 9.04 -11.69
C ARG A 76 -0.18 9.39 -12.86
N ALA A 77 -1.14 8.54 -13.20
CA ALA A 77 -2.08 8.78 -14.30
C ALA A 77 -3.02 9.96 -13.98
N ALA A 78 -3.50 10.06 -12.74
CA ALA A 78 -4.31 11.18 -12.28
C ALA A 78 -3.57 12.52 -12.41
N HIS A 79 -2.30 12.59 -11.96
CA HIS A 79 -1.47 13.78 -12.12
C HIS A 79 -1.21 14.19 -13.58
N GLN A 80 -1.30 13.26 -14.53
CA GLN A 80 -1.17 13.58 -15.95
C GLN A 80 -2.49 14.10 -16.54
N LYS A 81 -3.64 13.60 -16.04
CA LYS A 81 -5.00 13.97 -16.49
C LYS A 81 -5.53 15.26 -15.88
N ASP A 82 -5.03 15.70 -14.72
CA ASP A 82 -5.39 16.99 -14.08
C ASP A 82 -5.12 18.24 -14.98
N THR A 83 -4.55 18.05 -16.18
CA THR A 83 -4.38 19.09 -17.20
C THR A 83 -5.65 19.33 -18.03
N GLU A 84 -6.63 18.43 -18.01
CA GLU A 84 -7.88 18.48 -18.78
C GLU A 84 -9.07 18.12 -17.88
N LEU A 85 -9.56 19.07 -17.08
CA LEU A 85 -10.74 18.85 -16.23
C LEU A 85 -12.03 18.94 -17.06
N ASP A 86 -12.80 17.86 -17.10
CA ASP A 86 -14.22 17.89 -17.47
C ASP A 86 -15.04 18.22 -16.22
N GLU A 87 -15.66 19.40 -16.18
CA GLU A 87 -16.39 19.94 -15.02
C GLU A 87 -17.65 19.14 -14.64
N ASN A 88 -18.03 18.12 -15.44
CA ASN A 88 -19.27 17.34 -15.23
C ASN A 88 -19.08 16.00 -14.51
N LEU A 89 -17.86 15.64 -14.10
CA LEU A 89 -17.65 14.41 -13.33
C LEU A 89 -17.99 14.62 -11.85
N PRO A 90 -18.78 13.71 -11.23
CA PRO A 90 -18.96 13.75 -9.78
C PRO A 90 -17.61 13.58 -9.09
N ALA A 91 -17.38 14.37 -8.03
CA ALA A 91 -16.17 14.25 -7.22
C ALA A 91 -16.09 12.83 -6.65
N PRO A 92 -14.91 12.18 -6.66
CA PRO A 92 -14.74 10.88 -6.02
C PRO A 92 -15.12 10.96 -4.54
N ASP A 93 -15.72 9.89 -4.00
CA ASP A 93 -15.90 9.71 -2.56
C ASP A 93 -14.52 9.60 -1.92
N VAL A 94 -14.04 10.72 -1.37
CA VAL A 94 -12.77 10.80 -0.66
C VAL A 94 -12.85 9.89 0.56
N LEU A 95 -11.79 9.13 0.81
CA LEU A 95 -11.70 8.32 2.03
C LEU A 95 -11.80 9.23 3.27
N GLU A 96 -12.77 8.97 4.14
CA GLU A 96 -12.90 9.69 5.41
C GLU A 96 -11.65 9.47 6.28
N GLU A 97 -11.10 10.57 6.80
CA GLU A 97 -10.03 10.55 7.81
C GLU A 97 -10.70 10.34 9.18
N ASP A 98 -10.35 9.25 9.85
CA ASP A 98 -10.88 8.89 11.17
C ASP A 98 -10.00 9.39 12.33
N GLY A 99 -8.95 10.16 12.00
CA GLY A 99 -7.99 10.67 12.96
C GLY A 99 -7.06 9.59 13.52
N SER A 100 -7.01 8.42 12.87
CA SER A 100 -6.12 7.34 13.30
C SER A 100 -4.66 7.63 12.97
N VAL A 101 -3.75 6.88 13.60
CA VAL A 101 -2.32 6.88 13.26
C VAL A 101 -2.08 6.56 11.77
N LEU A 102 -2.99 5.84 11.12
CA LEU A 102 -2.88 5.53 9.69
C LEU A 102 -3.10 6.76 8.81
N ASP A 103 -3.89 7.74 9.24
CA ASP A 103 -4.07 9.01 8.53
C ASP A 103 -2.82 9.87 8.60
N ALA A 104 -2.20 9.97 9.78
CA ALA A 104 -0.89 10.61 9.91
C ALA A 104 0.16 9.97 8.99
N ILE A 105 0.16 8.64 8.88
CA ILE A 105 1.05 7.91 7.97
C ILE A 105 0.71 8.19 6.48
N ARG A 106 -0.56 8.41 6.13
CA ARG A 106 -0.99 8.75 4.75
C ARG A 106 -0.38 10.05 4.25
N THR A 107 -0.17 11.03 5.14
CA THR A 107 0.44 12.33 4.80
C THR A 107 1.91 12.23 4.39
N LEU A 108 2.59 11.13 4.72
CA LEU A 108 4.00 10.94 4.39
C LEU A 108 4.21 10.76 2.88
N PRO A 109 5.41 11.11 2.36
CA PRO A 109 5.81 10.72 1.01
C PRO A 109 5.65 9.21 0.79
N GLU A 110 5.22 8.81 -0.41
CA GLU A 110 4.85 7.42 -0.74
C GLU A 110 5.87 6.36 -0.27
N ASN A 111 7.16 6.60 -0.51
CA ASN A 111 8.22 5.68 -0.10
C ASN A 111 8.33 5.53 1.43
N TYR A 112 8.07 6.61 2.17
CA TYR A 112 8.15 6.64 3.63
C TYR A 112 6.94 5.97 4.24
N ARG A 113 5.75 6.31 3.72
CA ARG A 113 4.47 5.69 4.04
C ARG A 113 4.53 4.17 3.88
N ASN A 114 4.90 3.69 2.69
CA ASN A 114 4.98 2.26 2.40
C ASN A 114 6.04 1.54 3.23
N ALA A 115 7.19 2.18 3.50
CA ALA A 115 8.19 1.59 4.39
C ALA A 115 7.66 1.42 5.82
N ILE A 116 6.96 2.42 6.38
CA ILE A 116 6.36 2.34 7.72
C ILE A 116 5.27 1.28 7.75
N TYR A 117 4.33 1.30 6.81
CA TYR A 117 3.22 0.35 6.74
C TYR A 117 3.74 -1.09 6.64
N LEU A 118 4.63 -1.37 5.69
CA LEU A 118 5.19 -2.71 5.51
C LEU A 118 6.00 -3.18 6.75
N HIS A 119 6.69 -2.28 7.44
CA HIS A 119 7.52 -2.65 8.59
C HIS A 119 6.70 -2.88 9.86
N TYR A 120 5.85 -1.93 10.23
CA TYR A 120 5.15 -1.94 11.51
C TYR A 120 3.78 -2.62 11.45
N TYR A 121 3.09 -2.53 10.32
CA TYR A 121 1.76 -3.14 10.16
C TYR A 121 1.86 -4.57 9.61
N GLU A 122 2.66 -4.76 8.55
CA GLU A 122 2.79 -6.07 7.90
C GLU A 122 3.90 -6.96 8.47
N GLY A 123 4.82 -6.40 9.26
CA GLY A 123 5.87 -7.13 9.98
C GLY A 123 7.14 -7.43 9.17
N TYR A 124 7.33 -6.82 8.01
CA TYR A 124 8.51 -7.07 7.18
C TYR A 124 9.77 -6.40 7.74
N THR A 125 10.89 -7.09 7.64
CA THR A 125 12.21 -6.51 7.89
C THR A 125 12.60 -5.52 6.79
N ALA A 126 13.49 -4.58 7.09
CA ALA A 126 14.00 -3.63 6.09
C ALA A 126 14.64 -4.33 4.87
N ALA A 127 15.24 -5.51 5.07
CA ALA A 127 15.82 -6.31 3.99
C ALA A 127 14.75 -6.95 3.09
N GLU A 128 13.64 -7.42 3.67
CA GLU A 128 12.50 -7.93 2.91
C GLU A 128 11.83 -6.83 2.10
N ILE A 129 11.57 -5.68 2.73
CA ILE A 129 11.02 -4.51 2.05
C ILE A 129 11.94 -4.08 0.89
N GLY A 130 13.26 -4.12 1.08
CA GLY A 130 14.22 -3.82 0.02
C GLY A 130 14.09 -4.75 -1.19
N ARG A 131 13.91 -6.06 -0.94
CA ARG A 131 13.65 -7.05 -2.00
C ARG A 131 12.29 -6.83 -2.67
N MET A 132 11.25 -6.56 -1.87
CA MET A 132 9.89 -6.29 -2.36
C MET A 132 9.85 -5.06 -3.26
N MET A 133 10.49 -3.97 -2.84
CA MET A 133 10.46 -2.68 -3.52
C MET A 133 11.60 -2.50 -4.53
N ALA A 134 12.47 -3.49 -4.67
CA ALA A 134 13.67 -3.45 -5.53
C ALA A 134 14.60 -2.26 -5.24
N VAL A 135 14.85 -1.99 -3.95
CA VAL A 135 15.77 -0.94 -3.48
C VAL A 135 16.76 -1.48 -2.43
N PRO A 136 17.93 -0.85 -2.25
CA PRO A 136 18.88 -1.27 -1.22
C PRO A 136 18.28 -1.20 0.19
N THR A 137 18.64 -2.15 1.06
CA THR A 137 18.21 -2.16 2.48
C THR A 137 18.50 -0.85 3.20
N ASN A 138 19.66 -0.23 2.92
CA ASN A 138 20.03 1.07 3.51
C ASN A 138 19.09 2.21 3.08
N THR A 139 18.51 2.13 1.89
CA THR A 139 17.49 3.08 1.42
C THR A 139 16.23 2.92 2.24
N VAL A 140 15.78 1.69 2.49
CA VAL A 140 14.62 1.42 3.35
C VAL A 140 14.86 1.90 4.79
N LEU A 141 16.03 1.62 5.36
CA LEU A 141 16.40 2.11 6.70
C LEU A 141 16.38 3.64 6.77
N SER A 142 16.84 4.30 5.71
CA SER A 142 16.78 5.76 5.59
C SER A 142 15.34 6.28 5.49
N TRP A 143 14.48 5.63 4.72
CA TRP A 143 13.05 5.94 4.64
C TRP A 143 12.39 5.80 6.01
N LEU A 144 12.57 4.67 6.69
CA LEU A 144 12.03 4.42 8.03
C LEU A 144 12.49 5.49 9.04
N ARG A 145 13.76 5.88 9.01
CA ARG A 145 14.29 6.94 9.88
C ARG A 145 13.61 8.28 9.60
N ARG A 146 13.49 8.68 8.34
CA ARG A 146 12.89 9.97 7.95
C ARG A 146 11.39 10.00 8.21
N ALA A 147 10.71 8.90 7.94
CA ALA A 147 9.30 8.72 8.24
C ALA A 147 9.01 8.90 9.73
N ARG A 148 9.75 8.21 10.61
CA ARG A 148 9.63 8.38 12.06
C ARG A 148 9.90 9.81 12.53
N ALA A 149 10.87 10.50 11.92
CA ALA A 149 11.16 11.88 12.27
C ALA A 149 9.99 12.81 11.89
N GLN A 150 9.39 12.63 10.71
CA GLN A 150 8.23 13.41 10.28
C GLN A 150 7.01 13.13 11.15
N LEU A 151 6.69 11.86 11.43
CA LEU A 151 5.59 11.48 12.31
C LEU A 151 5.79 12.03 13.72
N HIS A 152 7.02 12.00 14.26
CA HIS A 152 7.30 12.56 15.57
C HIS A 152 7.06 14.08 15.61
N THR A 153 7.42 14.82 14.57
CA THR A 153 7.14 16.26 14.49
C THR A 153 5.63 16.51 14.43
N MET A 154 4.93 15.84 13.52
CA MET A 154 3.48 16.00 13.33
C MET A 154 2.70 15.70 14.61
N LEU A 155 2.94 14.54 15.22
CA LEU A 155 2.22 14.11 16.43
C LEU A 155 2.60 14.95 17.66
N LYS A 156 3.77 15.58 17.68
CA LYS A 156 4.15 16.46 18.80
C LYS A 156 3.47 17.83 18.69
N GLU A 157 3.36 18.37 17.48
CA GLU A 157 2.65 19.63 17.21
C GLU A 157 1.16 19.49 17.54
N GLU A 158 0.54 18.36 17.18
CA GLU A 158 -0.87 18.06 17.48
C GLU A 158 -1.16 17.97 19.00
N ILE A 159 -0.25 17.40 19.79
CA ILE A 159 -0.35 17.36 21.25
C ILE A 159 -0.19 18.76 21.87
N GLU A 160 0.65 19.63 21.29
CA GLU A 160 0.82 20.99 21.80
C GLU A 160 -0.42 21.87 21.48
N ASP A 161 -1.09 21.64 20.36
CA ASP A 161 -2.32 22.35 19.97
C ASP A 161 -3.57 21.91 20.75
N GLU A 162 -3.65 20.66 21.23
CA GLU A 162 -4.77 20.21 22.10
C GLU A 162 -4.69 20.72 23.55
N VAL A 163 -3.53 21.23 23.97
CA VAL A 163 -3.25 21.61 25.38
C VAL A 163 -3.32 23.13 25.60
N VAL A 164 -3.64 23.92 24.56
CA VAL A 164 -3.82 25.39 24.58
C VAL A 164 -5.30 25.75 24.51
#